data_AF-A0A812TL64-F1
#
_entry.id   AF-A0A812TL64-F1
#
_cell.length_a   1.000
_cell.length_b   1.000
_cell.length_c   1.000
_cell.angle_alpha   90.00
_cell.angle_beta   90.00
_cell.angle_gamma   90.00
#
_symmetry.space_group_name_H-M   'P 1'
#
loop_
_entity.id
_entity.type
_entity.pdbx_description
1 polymer ?
#
loop_
_entity_poly.entity_id
_entity_poly.type
_entity_poly.pdbx_seq_one_letter_code
_entity_poly.pdbx_strand_id
1 'polypeptide(L)'
;MAAEAVEKMLPVKEAPISGWWGVCRLVACATNISMIIGMYSEYLWAADWPELPQQCEYRSSLPWLDLADCFHRYTFSHAMLRGQNLTIFAFIGALVAACLTMVEHHRVRRLTQLLEARLRGDRTPAESQVAAVQRSMQCLSIYSRLMDVAFPGVLLLVPFNLERPLMHYGCTALVVASMVSGVLCYANMPLSAAAGDEDDELGQWAQRHARLRFKAWCIIALHFVLPTTAAVHHFAWLDVTGRLFGLCEVSAILSYQLFLAWFATDDFATTRRRGGLKEAASCASLVG
;
A
#
# COMPACT_ATOMS: atom_id res chain seq x y z
N MET A 1 -10.36 -48.77 -3.75
CA MET A 1 -11.64 -48.13 -3.41
C MET A 1 -11.39 -46.76 -2.78
N ALA A 2 -10.96 -45.77 -3.57
CA ALA A 2 -10.72 -44.39 -3.12
C ALA A 2 -10.98 -43.41 -4.27
N ALA A 3 -12.13 -43.54 -4.92
CA ALA A 3 -12.45 -42.83 -6.17
C ALA A 3 -13.78 -42.05 -6.14
N GLU A 4 -14.41 -41.87 -4.98
CA GLU A 4 -15.73 -41.22 -4.88
C GLU A 4 -15.77 -40.11 -3.84
N ALA A 5 -14.81 -39.18 -3.92
CA ALA A 5 -14.90 -37.89 -3.25
C ALA A 5 -14.44 -36.76 -4.17
N VAL A 6 -14.74 -36.85 -5.48
CA VAL A 6 -14.80 -35.66 -6.35
C VAL A 6 -16.09 -34.95 -5.99
N GLU A 7 -15.99 -34.26 -4.86
CA GLU A 7 -16.93 -33.30 -4.30
C GLU A 7 -17.50 -32.46 -5.43
N LYS A 8 -18.83 -32.45 -5.54
CA LYS A 8 -19.59 -31.52 -6.38
C LYS A 8 -19.29 -30.09 -5.90
N MET A 9 -18.16 -29.54 -6.33
CA MET A 9 -17.91 -28.10 -6.22
C MET A 9 -18.95 -27.42 -7.09
N LEU A 10 -19.96 -26.88 -6.41
CA LEU A 10 -20.99 -26.03 -7.01
C LEU A 10 -20.30 -25.03 -7.95
N PRO A 11 -20.84 -24.79 -9.16
CA PRO A 11 -20.26 -23.83 -10.09
C PRO A 11 -20.06 -22.53 -9.33
N VAL A 12 -18.80 -22.08 -9.25
CA VAL A 12 -18.44 -20.83 -8.59
C VAL A 12 -19.23 -19.74 -9.31
N LYS A 13 -20.31 -19.29 -8.68
CA LYS A 13 -21.17 -18.24 -9.22
C LYS A 13 -20.28 -17.01 -9.36
N GLU A 14 -19.86 -16.70 -10.59
CA GLU A 14 -19.01 -15.56 -10.88
C GLU A 14 -19.70 -14.30 -10.34
N ALA A 15 -19.22 -13.82 -9.19
CA ALA A 15 -19.71 -12.58 -8.62
C ALA A 15 -19.51 -11.48 -9.67
N PRO A 16 -20.50 -10.59 -9.88
CA PRO A 16 -20.37 -9.52 -10.85
C PRO A 16 -19.14 -8.68 -10.52
N ILE A 17 -18.12 -8.76 -11.38
CA ILE A 17 -16.91 -7.96 -11.23
C ILE A 17 -17.30 -6.51 -11.56
N SER A 18 -17.26 -5.65 -10.55
CA SER A 18 -17.67 -4.25 -10.63
C SER A 18 -16.44 -3.35 -10.60
N GLY A 19 -16.34 -2.42 -11.55
CA GLY A 19 -15.33 -1.36 -11.54
C GLY A 19 -15.43 -0.43 -10.31
N TRP A 20 -16.47 -0.59 -9.48
CA TRP A 20 -16.64 0.10 -8.21
C TRP A 20 -15.44 -0.04 -7.26
N TRP A 21 -14.75 -1.19 -7.27
CA TRP A 21 -13.56 -1.39 -6.44
C TRP A 21 -12.43 -0.43 -6.79
N GLY A 22 -12.20 -0.20 -8.08
CA GLY A 22 -11.22 0.78 -8.56
C GLY A 22 -11.61 2.21 -8.19
N VAL A 23 -12.91 2.54 -8.25
CA VAL A 23 -13.43 3.85 -7.81
C VAL A 23 -13.24 4.04 -6.30
N CYS A 24 -13.62 3.07 -5.45
CA CYS A 24 -13.43 3.17 -3.98
C CYS A 24 -11.97 3.41 -3.66
N ARG A 25 -11.05 2.65 -4.28
CA ARG A 25 -9.61 2.80 -4.09
C ARG A 25 -9.12 4.20 -4.44
N LEU A 26 -9.47 4.71 -5.63
CA LEU A 26 -9.03 6.04 -6.05
C LEU A 26 -9.60 7.13 -5.16
N VAL A 27 -10.88 7.04 -4.78
CA VAL A 27 -11.50 7.99 -3.87
C VAL A 27 -10.84 7.94 -2.49
N ALA A 28 -10.57 6.76 -1.94
CA ALA A 28 -9.89 6.60 -0.66
C ALA A 28 -8.47 7.19 -0.70
N CYS A 29 -7.67 6.86 -1.72
CA CYS A 29 -6.33 7.42 -1.89
C CYS A 29 -6.37 8.94 -2.08
N ALA A 30 -7.26 9.47 -2.93
CA ALA A 30 -7.39 10.91 -3.16
C ALA A 30 -7.82 11.66 -1.91
N THR A 31 -8.76 11.10 -1.14
CA THR A 31 -9.21 11.65 0.14
C THR A 31 -8.05 11.72 1.14
N ASN A 32 -7.29 10.62 1.28
CA ASN A 32 -6.16 10.57 2.19
C ASN A 32 -5.04 11.53 1.77
N ILE A 33 -4.69 11.58 0.48
CA ILE A 33 -3.72 12.53 -0.08
C ILE A 33 -4.15 13.97 0.21
N SER A 34 -5.40 14.31 -0.06
CA SER A 34 -5.93 15.67 0.14
C SER A 34 -5.91 16.07 1.62
N MET A 35 -6.27 15.14 2.51
CA MET A 35 -6.18 15.33 3.96
C MET A 35 -4.73 15.58 4.39
N ILE A 36 -3.78 14.72 3.99
CA ILE A 36 -2.36 14.85 4.35
C ILE A 36 -1.79 16.18 3.86
N ILE A 37 -2.00 16.52 2.58
CA ILE A 37 -1.51 17.76 1.99
C ILE A 37 -2.15 18.98 2.67
N GLY A 38 -3.46 18.95 2.90
CA GLY A 38 -4.19 20.04 3.53
C GLY A 38 -3.70 20.31 4.95
N MET A 39 -3.65 19.27 5.78
CA MET A 39 -3.16 19.38 7.16
C MET A 39 -1.70 19.83 7.22
N TYR A 40 -0.84 19.27 6.36
CA TYR A 40 0.57 19.65 6.37
C TYR A 40 0.79 21.07 5.85
N SER A 41 0.03 21.49 4.84
CA SER A 41 0.11 22.84 4.27
C SER A 41 -0.42 23.89 5.24
N GLU A 42 -1.54 23.62 5.92
CA GLU A 42 -2.05 24.45 7.01
C GLU A 42 -1.01 24.58 8.12
N TYR A 43 -0.39 23.47 8.51
CA TYR A 43 0.66 23.45 9.51
C TYR A 43 1.86 24.30 9.10
N LEU A 44 2.38 24.15 7.88
CA LEU A 44 3.49 24.96 7.38
C LEU A 44 3.12 26.46 7.30
N TRP A 45 1.88 26.77 6.94
CA TRP A 45 1.38 28.15 6.82
C TRP A 45 1.18 28.82 8.17
N ALA A 46 0.55 28.14 9.12
CA ALA A 46 0.17 28.68 10.42
C ALA A 46 1.26 28.52 11.48
N ALA A 47 2.45 28.04 11.13
CA ALA A 47 3.49 27.82 12.11
C ALA A 47 4.38 29.05 12.28
N ASP A 48 4.11 29.80 13.36
CA ASP A 48 5.11 30.65 13.99
C ASP A 48 6.12 29.73 14.67
N TRP A 49 7.25 29.49 14.00
CA TRP A 49 8.30 28.64 14.52
C TRP A 49 9.18 29.46 15.48
N PRO A 50 9.08 29.27 16.82
CA PRO A 50 10.09 29.84 17.73
C PRO A 50 11.50 29.39 17.33
N GLU A 51 12.50 30.24 17.54
CA GLU A 51 13.89 29.90 17.23
C GLU A 51 14.27 28.54 17.85
N LEU A 52 14.91 27.68 17.07
CA LEU A 52 15.42 26.40 17.55
C LEU A 52 16.55 26.67 18.55
N PRO A 53 16.57 26.01 19.72
CA PRO A 53 17.77 26.04 20.55
C PRO A 53 18.95 25.50 19.75
N GLN A 54 20.13 26.12 19.90
CA GLN A 54 21.34 25.76 19.14
C GLN A 54 21.80 24.31 19.37
N GLN A 55 21.29 23.67 20.42
CA GLN A 55 21.60 22.28 20.78
C GLN A 55 20.30 21.56 21.14
N CYS A 56 20.18 20.30 20.71
CA CYS A 56 19.17 19.39 21.24
C CYS A 56 19.40 19.22 22.73
N GLU A 57 18.43 19.60 23.56
CA GLU A 57 18.52 19.33 25.00
C GLU A 57 18.43 17.81 25.21
N TYR A 58 19.49 17.21 25.74
CA TYR A 58 19.51 15.80 26.13
C TYR A 58 18.62 15.59 27.36
N ARG A 59 17.33 15.35 27.14
CA ARG A 59 16.34 15.18 28.21
C ARG A 59 16.02 13.70 28.47
N SER A 60 16.28 12.83 27.51
CA SER A 60 15.97 11.40 27.56
C SER A 60 17.16 10.56 28.04
N SER A 61 16.87 9.44 28.72
CA SER A 61 17.87 8.41 29.00
C SER A 61 18.32 7.66 27.73
N LEU A 62 17.61 7.84 26.63
CA LEU A 62 17.86 7.21 25.33
C LEU A 62 18.25 8.29 24.30
N PRO A 63 19.51 8.39 23.89
CA PRO A 63 20.00 9.48 23.01
C PRO A 63 19.30 9.59 21.65
N TRP A 64 18.76 8.48 21.13
CA TRP A 64 18.03 8.48 19.86
C TRP A 64 16.63 9.11 19.98
N LEU A 65 16.04 9.13 21.19
CA LEU A 65 14.77 9.80 21.44
C LEU A 65 14.94 11.31 21.46
N ASP A 66 16.03 11.82 22.04
CA ASP A 66 16.37 13.25 21.96
C ASP A 66 16.56 13.70 20.51
N LEU A 67 17.19 12.85 19.68
CA LEU A 67 17.33 13.09 18.24
C LEU A 67 15.96 13.16 17.55
N ALA A 68 15.09 12.19 17.82
CA ALA A 68 13.74 12.15 17.25
C ALA A 68 12.91 13.37 17.70
N ASP A 69 13.07 13.80 18.95
CA ASP A 69 12.39 14.97 19.49
C ASP A 69 12.90 16.29 18.89
N CYS A 70 14.16 16.36 18.46
CA CYS A 70 14.63 17.51 17.70
C CYS A 70 14.02 17.61 16.29
N PHE A 71 13.74 16.46 15.68
CA PHE A 71 13.21 16.39 14.32
C PHE A 71 11.71 16.24 14.23
N HIS A 72 10.98 16.00 15.34
CA HIS A 72 9.52 15.95 15.29
C HIS A 72 8.95 17.29 14.81
N ARG A 73 9.69 18.39 15.05
CA ARG A 73 9.38 19.69 14.51
C ARG A 73 9.48 19.62 12.98
N TYR A 74 8.46 20.11 12.28
CA TYR A 74 8.25 19.93 10.83
C TYR A 74 7.74 18.57 10.34
N THR A 75 7.56 17.55 11.20
CA THR A 75 6.95 16.27 10.79
C THR A 75 5.45 16.39 10.53
N PHE A 76 4.93 15.49 9.71
CA PHE A 76 3.49 15.28 9.59
C PHE A 76 2.87 14.90 10.94
N SER A 77 3.58 14.10 11.72
CA SER A 77 3.13 13.68 13.05
C SER A 77 2.88 14.86 13.99
N HIS A 78 3.68 15.92 13.89
CA HIS A 78 3.44 17.16 14.64
C HIS A 78 2.32 18.01 14.03
N ALA A 79 2.16 18.01 12.70
CA ALA A 79 1.01 18.64 12.04
C ALA A 79 -0.33 18.06 12.53
N MET A 80 -0.37 16.75 12.82
CA MET A 80 -1.57 16.08 13.35
C MET A 80 -1.99 16.61 14.73
N LEU A 81 -1.08 17.12 15.56
CA LEU A 81 -1.40 17.58 16.91
C LEU A 81 -2.09 18.95 16.97
N ARG A 82 -2.17 19.69 15.85
CA ARG A 82 -2.72 21.05 15.88
C ARG A 82 -4.26 21.09 15.84
N GLY A 83 -4.86 21.80 16.77
CA GLY A 83 -6.30 22.08 16.74
C GLY A 83 -7.14 20.81 16.67
N GLN A 84 -7.95 20.66 15.62
CA GLN A 84 -8.81 19.49 15.40
C GLN A 84 -8.19 18.43 14.47
N ASN A 85 -6.94 18.63 14.03
CA ASN A 85 -6.29 17.80 13.02
C ASN A 85 -6.24 16.32 13.41
N LEU A 86 -5.96 16.01 14.68
CA LEU A 86 -5.91 14.63 15.14
C LEU A 86 -7.28 13.95 15.03
N THR A 87 -8.37 14.67 15.28
CA THR A 87 -9.74 14.16 15.17
C THR A 87 -10.13 13.95 13.71
N ILE A 88 -9.78 14.91 12.83
CA ILE A 88 -10.00 14.81 11.39
C ILE A 88 -9.25 13.60 10.83
N PHE A 89 -7.98 13.43 11.20
CA PHE A 89 -7.16 12.28 10.82
C PHE A 89 -7.76 10.97 11.31
N ALA A 90 -8.20 10.90 12.56
CA ALA A 90 -8.81 9.69 13.11
C ALA A 90 -10.07 9.28 12.32
N PHE A 91 -10.96 10.24 12.05
CA PHE A 91 -12.23 9.98 11.38
C PHE A 91 -12.04 9.63 9.90
N ILE A 92 -11.36 10.50 9.13
CA ILE A 92 -11.12 10.28 7.70
C ILE A 92 -10.21 9.07 7.50
N GLY A 93 -9.14 8.97 8.30
CA GLY A 93 -8.21 7.85 8.26
C GLY A 93 -8.90 6.52 8.50
N ALA A 94 -9.85 6.43 9.44
CA ALA A 94 -10.58 5.20 9.70
C ALA A 94 -11.44 4.77 8.50
N LEU A 95 -12.12 5.71 7.86
CA LEU A 95 -12.92 5.43 6.64
C LEU A 95 -12.04 4.99 5.47
N VAL A 96 -10.91 5.69 5.26
CA VAL A 96 -9.93 5.35 4.23
C VAL A 96 -9.34 3.96 4.49
N ALA A 97 -8.88 3.69 5.71
CA ALA A 97 -8.31 2.41 6.08
C ALA A 97 -9.32 1.28 5.85
N ALA A 98 -10.58 1.46 6.24
CA ALA A 98 -11.64 0.47 6.00
C ALA A 98 -11.87 0.20 4.50
N CYS A 99 -12.03 1.24 3.66
CA CYS A 99 -12.19 1.03 2.19
C CYS A 99 -10.95 0.35 1.62
N LEU A 100 -9.73 0.79 1.96
CA LEU A 100 -8.50 0.21 1.43
C LEU A 100 -8.33 -1.26 1.86
N THR A 101 -8.61 -1.62 3.11
CA THR A 101 -8.61 -3.02 3.57
C THR A 101 -9.60 -3.86 2.75
N MET A 102 -10.83 -3.38 2.58
CA MET A 102 -11.86 -4.10 1.83
C MET A 102 -11.47 -4.32 0.36
N VAL A 103 -11.01 -3.26 -0.32
CA VAL A 103 -10.61 -3.36 -1.74
C VAL A 103 -9.39 -4.27 -1.87
N GLU A 104 -8.45 -4.22 -0.94
CA GLU A 104 -7.24 -5.04 -1.00
C GLU A 104 -7.53 -6.52 -0.73
N HIS A 105 -8.41 -6.84 0.22
CA HIS A 105 -8.89 -8.22 0.41
C HIS A 105 -9.58 -8.77 -0.83
N HIS A 106 -10.40 -7.94 -1.49
CA HIS A 106 -11.05 -8.35 -2.74
C HIS A 106 -10.00 -8.66 -3.83
N ARG A 107 -9.01 -7.78 -3.99
CA ARG A 107 -7.92 -7.94 -4.95
C ARG A 107 -7.08 -9.19 -4.68
N VAL A 108 -6.66 -9.39 -3.43
CA VAL A 108 -5.91 -10.57 -2.97
C VAL A 108 -6.68 -11.84 -3.28
N ARG A 109 -7.94 -11.91 -2.86
CA ARG A 109 -8.81 -13.08 -3.09
C ARG A 109 -8.88 -13.42 -4.58
N ARG A 110 -9.04 -12.42 -5.44
CA ARG A 110 -9.13 -12.63 -6.88
C ARG A 110 -7.82 -13.13 -7.48
N LEU A 111 -6.68 -12.53 -7.12
CA LEU A 111 -5.39 -12.99 -7.61
C LEU A 111 -5.11 -14.44 -7.15
N THR A 112 -5.47 -14.79 -5.92
CA THR A 112 -5.42 -16.18 -5.43
C THR A 112 -6.28 -17.11 -6.29
N GLN A 113 -7.51 -16.71 -6.62
CA GLN A 113 -8.39 -17.52 -7.49
C GLN A 113 -7.80 -17.74 -8.89
N LEU A 114 -7.17 -16.72 -9.49
CA LEU A 114 -6.51 -16.85 -10.79
C LEU A 114 -5.30 -17.79 -10.72
N LEU A 115 -4.51 -17.70 -9.65
CA LEU A 115 -3.37 -18.58 -9.40
C LEU A 115 -3.81 -20.04 -9.16
N GLU A 116 -4.87 -20.26 -8.38
CA GLU A 116 -5.45 -21.59 -8.16
C GLU A 116 -6.04 -22.19 -9.44
N ALA A 117 -6.78 -21.38 -10.21
CA ALA A 117 -7.33 -21.81 -11.49
C ALA A 117 -6.22 -22.29 -12.44
N ARG A 118 -5.04 -21.65 -12.40
CA ARG A 118 -3.89 -22.08 -13.21
C ARG A 118 -3.39 -23.47 -12.85
N LEU A 119 -3.48 -23.88 -11.58
CA LEU A 119 -3.09 -25.24 -11.15
C LEU A 119 -4.15 -26.29 -11.50
N ARG A 120 -5.41 -25.88 -11.66
CA ARG A 120 -6.55 -26.78 -11.93
C ARG A 120 -6.90 -26.91 -13.42
N GLY A 121 -6.24 -26.16 -14.30
CA GLY A 121 -6.54 -26.14 -15.72
C GLY A 121 -6.27 -27.48 -16.42
N ASP A 122 -6.85 -27.65 -17.60
CA ASP A 122 -6.75 -28.90 -18.40
C ASP A 122 -5.34 -29.21 -18.91
N ARG A 123 -4.43 -28.21 -18.89
CA ARG A 123 -3.03 -28.37 -19.27
C ARG A 123 -2.19 -28.65 -18.04
N THR A 124 -1.39 -29.72 -18.09
CA THR A 124 -0.38 -30.01 -17.06
C THR A 124 0.65 -28.89 -17.03
N PRO A 125 0.71 -28.05 -15.97
CA PRO A 125 1.66 -26.95 -15.91
C PRO A 125 3.09 -27.49 -15.77
N ALA A 126 4.07 -26.76 -16.31
CA ALA A 126 5.48 -27.08 -16.09
C ALA A 126 5.84 -26.96 -14.60
N GLU A 127 6.80 -27.76 -14.12
CA GLU A 127 7.23 -27.76 -12.71
C GLU A 127 7.68 -26.38 -12.23
N SER A 128 8.39 -25.63 -13.08
CA SER A 128 8.82 -24.26 -12.82
C SER A 128 7.63 -23.29 -12.66
N GLN A 129 6.54 -23.50 -13.41
CA GLN A 129 5.32 -22.71 -13.31
C GLN A 129 4.57 -23.02 -12.01
N VAL A 130 4.47 -24.30 -11.62
CA VAL A 130 3.88 -24.71 -10.33
C VAL A 130 4.62 -24.07 -9.16
N ALA A 131 5.96 -24.12 -9.17
CA ALA A 131 6.77 -23.47 -8.15
C ALA A 131 6.56 -21.94 -8.11
N ALA A 132 6.45 -21.29 -9.28
CA ALA A 132 6.17 -19.86 -9.37
C ALA A 132 4.77 -19.49 -8.82
N VAL A 133 3.75 -20.30 -9.13
CA VAL A 133 2.40 -20.10 -8.59
C VAL A 133 2.40 -20.24 -7.06
N GLN A 134 3.00 -21.30 -6.53
CA GLN A 134 3.11 -21.52 -5.07
C GLN A 134 3.83 -20.36 -4.37
N ARG A 135 4.98 -19.93 -4.91
CA ARG A 135 5.72 -18.78 -4.39
C ARG A 135 4.90 -17.50 -4.45
N SER A 136 4.16 -17.27 -5.53
CA SER A 136 3.28 -16.11 -5.66
C SER A 136 2.18 -16.12 -4.61
N MET A 137 1.54 -17.27 -4.35
CA MET A 137 0.54 -17.41 -3.28
C MET A 137 1.12 -17.15 -1.89
N GLN A 138 2.33 -17.64 -1.60
CA GLN A 138 3.02 -17.37 -0.33
C GLN A 138 3.31 -15.88 -0.16
N CYS A 139 3.93 -15.24 -1.16
CA CYS A 139 4.18 -13.80 -1.15
C CYS A 139 2.88 -13.00 -0.98
N LEU A 140 1.79 -13.43 -1.63
CA LEU A 140 0.49 -12.77 -1.57
C LEU A 140 -0.16 -12.91 -0.19
N SER A 141 -0.05 -14.07 0.44
CA SER A 141 -0.49 -14.26 1.82
C SER A 141 0.29 -13.38 2.81
N ILE A 142 1.61 -13.29 2.65
CA ILE A 142 2.45 -12.44 3.52
C ILE A 142 2.08 -10.97 3.30
N TYR A 143 1.99 -10.55 2.03
CA TYR A 143 1.55 -9.21 1.65
C TYR A 143 0.23 -8.83 2.32
N SER A 144 -0.81 -9.68 2.20
CA SER A 144 -2.13 -9.40 2.78
C SER A 144 -2.06 -9.17 4.29
N ARG A 145 -1.36 -10.04 5.02
CA ARG A 145 -1.20 -9.91 6.49
C ARG A 145 -0.46 -8.63 6.86
N LEU A 146 0.54 -8.23 6.07
CA LEU A 146 1.27 -6.98 6.31
C LEU A 146 0.39 -5.75 6.06
N MET A 147 -0.51 -5.79 5.06
CA MET A 147 -1.49 -4.72 4.85
C MET A 147 -2.52 -4.67 5.99
N ASP A 148 -2.96 -5.83 6.50
CA ASP A 148 -3.87 -5.93 7.65
C ASP A 148 -3.29 -5.37 8.94
N VAL A 149 -1.96 -5.38 9.08
CA VAL A 149 -1.26 -4.71 10.18
C VAL A 149 -1.08 -3.22 9.87
N ALA A 150 -0.67 -2.88 8.65
CA ALA A 150 -0.33 -1.50 8.29
C ALA A 150 -1.54 -0.56 8.32
N PHE A 151 -2.67 -0.91 7.68
CA PHE A 151 -3.80 0.01 7.55
C PHE A 151 -4.42 0.39 8.91
N PRO A 152 -4.74 -0.55 9.82
CA PRO A 152 -5.18 -0.21 11.16
C PRO A 152 -4.06 0.38 12.01
N GLY A 153 -2.82 -0.05 11.78
CA GLY A 153 -1.65 0.44 12.52
C GLY A 153 -1.43 1.95 12.37
N VAL A 154 -1.71 2.52 11.19
CA VAL A 154 -1.68 3.99 11.00
C VAL A 154 -2.65 4.71 11.94
N LEU A 155 -3.80 4.12 12.26
CA LEU A 155 -4.79 4.73 13.18
C LEU A 155 -4.33 4.66 14.64
N LEU A 156 -3.45 3.72 14.99
CA LEU A 156 -2.86 3.66 16.33
C LEU A 156 -1.94 4.85 16.61
N LEU A 157 -1.53 5.61 15.58
CA LEU A 157 -0.81 6.88 15.76
C LEU A 157 -1.68 7.96 16.43
N VAL A 158 -3.01 7.80 16.47
CA VAL A 158 -3.92 8.71 17.18
C VAL A 158 -3.76 8.58 18.71
N PRO A 159 -3.97 7.40 19.33
CA PRO A 159 -3.72 7.21 20.76
C PRO A 159 -2.24 7.11 21.12
N PHE A 160 -1.37 6.81 20.16
CA PHE A 160 0.09 6.84 20.27
C PHE A 160 0.67 8.01 19.49
N ASN A 161 0.16 9.21 19.78
CA ASN A 161 0.65 10.45 19.16
C ASN A 161 2.01 10.87 19.78
N LEU A 162 2.59 11.96 19.27
CA LEU A 162 3.92 12.44 19.69
C LEU A 162 4.03 12.80 21.18
N GLU A 163 2.94 13.00 21.92
CA GLU A 163 2.99 13.15 23.39
C GLU A 163 3.43 11.85 24.09
N ARG A 164 3.46 10.73 23.37
CA ARG A 164 3.92 9.41 23.82
C ARG A 164 5.02 8.89 22.88
N PRO A 165 6.21 9.52 22.85
CA PRO A 165 7.20 9.33 21.78
C PRO A 165 7.64 7.87 21.62
N LEU A 166 7.84 7.13 22.72
CA LEU A 166 8.23 5.72 22.66
C LEU A 166 7.17 4.85 21.95
N MET A 167 5.89 5.04 22.27
CA MET A 167 4.79 4.32 21.64
C MET A 167 4.58 4.77 20.20
N HIS A 168 4.70 6.08 19.96
CA HIS A 168 4.56 6.69 18.64
C HIS A 168 5.60 6.14 17.66
N TYR A 169 6.89 6.29 17.96
CA TYR A 169 7.96 5.86 17.07
C TYR A 169 7.99 4.34 16.91
N GLY A 170 7.68 3.58 17.95
CA GLY A 170 7.52 2.13 17.86
C GLY A 170 6.39 1.71 16.91
N CYS A 171 5.24 2.38 17.01
CA CYS A 171 4.10 2.15 16.12
C CYS A 171 4.41 2.55 14.67
N THR A 172 4.99 3.74 14.46
CA THR A 172 5.42 4.22 13.14
C THR A 172 6.42 3.26 12.50
N ALA A 173 7.42 2.78 13.25
CA ALA A 173 8.40 1.82 12.75
C ALA A 173 7.74 0.50 12.30
N LEU A 174 6.80 -0.03 13.10
CA LEU A 174 6.06 -1.24 12.76
C LEU A 174 5.22 -1.06 11.48
N VAL A 175 4.51 0.07 11.37
CA VAL A 175 3.69 0.40 10.20
C VAL A 175 4.56 0.52 8.96
N VAL A 176 5.62 1.33 9.01
CA VAL A 176 6.55 1.52 7.87
C VAL A 176 7.20 0.20 7.48
N ALA A 177 7.69 -0.60 8.44
CA ALA A 177 8.27 -1.90 8.17
C ALA A 177 7.26 -2.84 7.48
N SER A 178 6.00 -2.84 7.94
CA SER A 178 4.93 -3.65 7.35
C SER A 178 4.61 -3.20 5.91
N MET A 179 4.50 -1.90 5.68
CA MET A 179 4.24 -1.32 4.35
C MET A 179 5.37 -1.64 3.38
N VAL A 180 6.62 -1.35 3.75
CA VAL A 180 7.81 -1.61 2.91
C VAL A 180 7.95 -3.11 2.63
N SER A 181 7.81 -3.97 3.65
CA SER A 181 7.88 -5.42 3.48
C SER A 181 6.75 -5.92 2.57
N GLY A 182 5.56 -5.35 2.68
CA GLY A 182 4.45 -5.65 1.78
C GLY A 182 4.76 -5.28 0.33
N VAL A 183 5.26 -4.07 0.09
CA VAL A 183 5.70 -3.63 -1.24
C VAL A 183 6.78 -4.56 -1.80
N LEU A 184 7.74 -4.98 -0.97
CA LEU A 184 8.77 -5.95 -1.33
C LEU A 184 8.18 -7.33 -1.68
N CYS A 185 7.27 -7.86 -0.86
CA CYS A 185 6.58 -9.12 -1.14
C CYS A 185 5.84 -9.05 -2.48
N TYR A 186 5.13 -7.94 -2.74
CA TYR A 186 4.45 -7.71 -4.01
C TYR A 186 5.43 -7.62 -5.18
N ALA A 187 6.46 -6.78 -5.11
CA ALA A 187 7.43 -6.58 -6.19
C ALA A 187 8.19 -7.87 -6.56
N ASN A 188 8.36 -8.79 -5.60
CA ASN A 188 9.06 -10.06 -5.79
C ASN A 188 8.16 -11.23 -6.19
N MET A 189 6.84 -11.05 -6.33
CA MET A 189 5.96 -12.12 -6.83
C MET A 189 6.37 -12.51 -8.26
N PRO A 190 6.65 -13.80 -8.56
CA PRO A 190 7.05 -14.25 -9.89
C PRO A 190 5.84 -14.42 -10.82
N LEU A 191 4.98 -13.41 -10.93
CA LEU A 191 3.71 -13.52 -11.67
C LEU A 191 3.90 -13.81 -13.16
N SER A 192 4.96 -13.29 -13.79
CA SER A 192 5.27 -13.60 -15.19
C SER A 192 5.58 -15.07 -15.41
N ALA A 193 6.34 -15.69 -14.50
CA ALA A 193 6.62 -17.12 -14.55
C ALA A 193 5.38 -17.96 -14.20
N ALA A 194 4.53 -17.48 -13.28
CA ALA A 194 3.27 -18.14 -12.93
C ALA A 194 2.25 -18.10 -14.09
N ALA A 195 2.21 -17.00 -14.85
CA ALA A 195 1.32 -16.82 -15.98
C ALA A 195 1.78 -17.56 -17.25
N GLY A 196 3.08 -17.79 -17.41
CA GLY A 196 3.64 -18.32 -18.66
C GLY A 196 3.37 -17.38 -19.85
N ASP A 197 3.30 -17.94 -21.06
CA ASP A 197 3.09 -17.18 -22.31
C ASP A 197 1.60 -16.97 -22.66
N GLU A 198 0.69 -17.15 -21.70
CA GLU A 198 -0.75 -17.06 -21.96
C GLU A 198 -1.25 -15.61 -21.87
N ASP A 199 -2.11 -15.20 -22.82
CA ASP A 199 -2.77 -13.89 -22.84
C ASP A 199 -4.12 -13.90 -22.10
N ASP A 200 -4.17 -14.67 -21.02
CA ASP A 200 -5.32 -14.73 -20.14
C ASP A 200 -5.31 -13.59 -19.10
N GLU A 201 -6.25 -13.63 -18.16
CA GLU A 201 -6.37 -12.60 -17.13
C GLU A 201 -5.14 -12.55 -16.22
N LEU A 202 -4.53 -13.70 -15.93
CA LEU A 202 -3.32 -13.80 -15.13
C LEU A 202 -2.11 -13.24 -15.89
N GLY A 203 -1.99 -13.52 -17.20
CA GLY A 203 -0.99 -12.91 -18.09
C GLY A 203 -1.07 -11.38 -18.12
N GLN A 204 -2.27 -10.83 -18.28
CA GLN A 204 -2.49 -9.38 -18.23
C GLN A 204 -2.16 -8.78 -16.85
N TRP A 205 -2.43 -9.50 -15.77
CA TRP A 205 -2.01 -9.10 -14.42
C TRP A 205 -0.48 -9.08 -14.31
N ALA A 206 0.18 -10.14 -14.76
CA ALA A 206 1.64 -10.25 -14.74
C ALA A 206 2.32 -9.12 -15.55
N GLN A 207 1.79 -8.76 -16.71
CA GLN A 207 2.30 -7.64 -17.51
C GLN A 207 2.18 -6.30 -16.78
N ARG A 208 1.05 -6.04 -16.11
CA ARG A 208 0.85 -4.82 -15.31
C ARG A 208 1.77 -4.81 -14.10
N HIS A 209 1.87 -5.93 -13.39
CA HIS A 209 2.78 -6.13 -12.27
C HIS A 209 4.23 -5.80 -12.66
N ALA A 210 4.70 -6.30 -13.80
CA ALA A 210 6.05 -6.02 -14.29
C ALA A 210 6.32 -4.50 -14.48
N ARG A 211 5.33 -3.74 -14.99
CA ARG A 211 5.43 -2.27 -15.12
C ARG A 211 5.43 -1.56 -13.77
N LEU A 212 4.70 -2.10 -12.78
CA LEU A 212 4.62 -1.55 -11.43
C LEU A 212 5.87 -1.86 -10.59
N ARG A 213 6.56 -2.97 -10.87
CA ARG A 213 7.74 -3.40 -10.12
C ARG A 213 8.83 -2.32 -10.07
N PHE A 214 9.15 -1.69 -11.20
CA PHE A 214 10.14 -0.60 -11.21
C PHE A 214 9.72 0.56 -10.30
N LYS A 215 8.45 0.95 -10.38
CA LYS A 215 7.91 2.03 -9.55
C LYS A 215 7.91 1.66 -8.06
N ALA A 216 7.61 0.41 -7.73
CA ALA A 216 7.71 -0.11 -6.37
C ALA A 216 9.14 0.01 -5.82
N TRP A 217 10.15 -0.29 -6.62
CA TRP A 217 11.56 -0.11 -6.24
C TRP A 217 11.93 1.35 -6.02
N CYS A 218 11.43 2.28 -6.83
CA CYS A 218 11.62 3.71 -6.58
C CYS A 218 11.03 4.13 -5.23
N ILE A 219 9.85 3.61 -4.88
CA ILE A 219 9.20 3.88 -3.59
C ILE A 219 10.01 3.29 -2.45
N ILE A 220 10.47 2.05 -2.58
CA ILE A 220 11.35 1.42 -1.58
C ILE A 220 12.61 2.27 -1.39
N ALA A 221 13.28 2.66 -2.48
CA ALA A 221 14.46 3.51 -2.43
C ALA A 221 14.18 4.83 -1.70
N LEU A 222 13.04 5.48 -1.97
CA LEU A 222 12.60 6.68 -1.27
C LEU A 222 12.52 6.48 0.25
N HIS A 223 11.97 5.34 0.69
CA HIS A 223 11.82 5.00 2.11
C HIS A 223 13.13 4.67 2.82
N PHE A 224 14.20 4.32 2.10
CA PHE A 224 15.51 4.04 2.68
C PHE A 224 16.49 5.21 2.56
N VAL A 225 16.54 5.84 1.39
CA VAL A 225 17.46 6.94 1.10
C VAL A 225 17.11 8.14 1.98
N LEU A 226 15.84 8.52 2.08
CA LEU A 226 15.46 9.75 2.77
C LEU A 226 15.69 9.72 4.30
N PRO A 227 15.34 8.64 5.03
CA PRO A 227 15.67 8.58 6.46
C PRO A 227 17.18 8.51 6.69
N THR A 228 17.92 7.83 5.80
CA THR A 228 19.39 7.74 5.91
C THR A 228 20.06 9.08 5.65
N THR A 229 19.64 9.82 4.62
CA THR A 229 20.19 11.16 4.34
C THR A 229 19.84 12.15 5.46
N ALA A 230 18.64 12.09 6.03
CA ALA A 230 18.27 12.90 7.18
C ALA A 230 19.13 12.58 8.42
N ALA A 231 19.37 11.30 8.71
CA ALA A 231 20.21 10.88 9.82
C ALA A 231 21.67 11.35 9.67
N VAL A 232 22.22 11.32 8.44
CA VAL A 232 23.59 11.76 8.15
C VAL A 232 23.74 13.29 8.17
N HIS A 233 22.73 14.03 7.69
CA HIS A 233 22.79 15.49 7.55
C HIS A 233 22.55 16.24 8.87
N HIS A 234 22.19 15.53 9.96
CA HIS A 234 22.01 16.07 11.31
C HIS A 234 23.18 16.92 11.82
N PHE A 235 24.41 16.65 11.36
CA PHE A 235 25.61 17.31 11.88
C PHE A 235 25.86 18.74 11.39
N ALA A 236 25.06 19.27 10.44
CA ALA A 236 25.42 20.51 9.75
C ALA A 236 24.36 21.64 9.76
N TRP A 237 23.04 21.37 9.70
CA TRP A 237 22.02 22.42 9.49
C TRP A 237 20.63 22.08 10.08
N LEU A 238 20.47 22.09 11.41
CA LEU A 238 19.25 21.59 12.09
C LEU A 238 17.91 22.08 11.50
N ASP A 239 17.75 23.38 11.22
CA ASP A 239 16.46 23.93 10.76
C ASP A 239 16.10 23.53 9.31
N VAL A 240 17.05 23.67 8.37
CA VAL A 240 16.86 23.27 6.96
C VAL A 240 16.67 21.75 6.86
N THR A 241 17.43 21.00 7.67
CA THR A 241 17.38 19.54 7.66
C THR A 241 16.05 19.03 8.24
N GLY A 242 15.51 19.68 9.28
CA GLY A 242 14.19 19.34 9.84
C GLY A 242 13.05 19.57 8.85
N ARG A 243 13.05 20.69 8.12
CA ARG A 243 12.05 20.94 7.06
C ARG A 243 12.15 19.94 5.92
N LEU A 244 13.37 19.63 5.48
CA LEU A 244 13.60 18.60 4.47
C LEU A 244 13.11 17.23 4.96
N PHE A 245 13.39 16.88 6.21
CA PHE A 245 12.91 15.65 6.83
C PHE A 245 11.38 15.56 6.84
N GLY A 246 10.69 16.61 7.24
CA GLY A 246 9.23 16.69 7.20
C GLY A 246 8.65 16.51 5.79
N LEU A 247 9.23 17.20 4.81
CA LEU A 247 8.84 17.03 3.40
C LEU A 247 9.08 15.60 2.90
N CYS A 248 10.19 14.99 3.32
CA CYS A 248 10.55 13.62 3.01
C CYS A 248 9.55 12.61 3.60
N GLU A 249 9.17 12.79 4.87
CA GLU A 249 8.15 11.97 5.54
C GLU A 249 6.82 12.04 4.79
N VAL A 250 6.33 13.26 4.50
CA VAL A 250 5.10 13.46 3.73
C VAL A 250 5.20 12.84 2.35
N SER A 251 6.33 13.02 1.66
CA SER A 251 6.58 12.42 0.35
C SER A 251 6.56 10.89 0.38
N ALA A 252 7.12 10.28 1.43
CA ALA A 252 7.08 8.84 1.64
C ALA A 252 5.63 8.35 1.82
N ILE A 253 4.84 9.00 2.68
CA ILE A 253 3.42 8.67 2.88
C ILE A 253 2.64 8.80 1.57
N LEU A 254 2.81 9.91 0.85
CA LEU A 254 2.13 10.15 -0.44
C LEU A 254 2.54 9.14 -1.50
N SER A 255 3.81 8.75 -1.56
CA SER A 255 4.30 7.76 -2.52
C SER A 255 3.59 6.41 -2.35
N TYR A 256 3.27 6.03 -1.12
CA TYR A 256 2.50 4.81 -0.86
C TYR A 256 1.03 4.94 -1.29
N GLN A 257 0.41 6.11 -1.11
CA GLN A 257 -0.94 6.35 -1.65
C GLN A 257 -0.97 6.24 -3.18
N LEU A 258 0.07 6.74 -3.86
CA LEU A 258 0.22 6.58 -5.30
C LEU A 258 0.43 5.12 -5.71
N PHE A 259 1.20 4.36 -4.92
CA PHE A 259 1.38 2.93 -5.14
C PHE A 259 0.05 2.17 -5.08
N LEU A 260 -0.73 2.42 -4.03
CA LEU A 260 -2.06 1.83 -3.90
C LEU A 260 -2.96 2.27 -5.05
N ALA A 261 -2.97 3.55 -5.41
CA ALA A 261 -3.78 4.07 -6.53
C ALA A 261 -3.47 3.36 -7.85
N TRP A 262 -2.22 2.94 -8.10
CA TRP A 262 -1.89 2.19 -9.31
C TRP A 262 -2.60 0.83 -9.41
N PHE A 263 -2.98 0.21 -8.29
CA PHE A 263 -3.79 -1.01 -8.31
C PHE A 263 -5.20 -0.79 -8.82
N ALA A 264 -5.69 0.44 -8.94
CA ALA A 264 -6.96 0.70 -9.61
C ALA A 264 -6.93 0.25 -11.09
N THR A 265 -5.75 0.19 -11.71
CA THR A 265 -5.62 -0.38 -13.07
C THR A 265 -5.92 -1.88 -13.10
N ASP A 266 -5.62 -2.61 -12.02
CA ASP A 266 -5.99 -4.02 -11.82
C ASP A 266 -7.51 -4.16 -11.69
N ASP A 267 -8.13 -3.24 -10.96
CA ASP A 267 -9.57 -3.23 -10.65
C ASP A 267 -10.45 -2.84 -11.85
N PHE A 268 -9.98 -1.97 -12.76
CA PHE A 268 -10.75 -1.53 -13.93
C PHE A 268 -10.66 -2.45 -15.15
N ALA A 269 -9.51 -3.06 -15.44
CA ALA A 269 -9.35 -3.86 -16.68
C ALA A 269 -10.33 -5.04 -16.77
N THR A 270 -10.80 -5.47 -15.61
CA THR A 270 -11.83 -6.46 -15.35
C THR A 270 -13.15 -6.17 -16.06
N THR A 271 -13.52 -4.89 -16.09
CA THR A 271 -14.81 -4.42 -16.59
C THR A 271 -14.80 -4.40 -18.13
N ARG A 272 -13.63 -4.14 -18.72
CA ARG A 272 -13.47 -3.96 -20.17
C ARG A 272 -13.61 -5.28 -20.95
N ARG A 273 -13.08 -6.39 -20.41
CA ARG A 273 -13.12 -7.70 -21.09
C ARG A 273 -14.55 -8.24 -21.25
N ARG A 274 -15.42 -7.98 -20.26
CA ARG A 274 -16.83 -8.40 -20.32
C ARG A 274 -17.67 -7.56 -21.29
N GLY A 275 -17.36 -6.27 -21.43
CA GLY A 275 -17.95 -5.42 -22.46
C GLY A 275 -17.67 -5.96 -23.87
N GLY A 276 -16.39 -6.24 -24.16
CA GLY A 276 -15.99 -6.80 -25.46
C GLY A 276 -16.59 -8.17 -25.78
N LEU A 277 -16.72 -9.05 -24.78
CA LEU A 277 -17.36 -10.36 -24.98
C LEU A 277 -18.87 -10.24 -25.24
N LYS A 278 -19.57 -9.31 -24.57
CA LYS A 278 -20.99 -9.05 -24.83
C LYS A 278 -21.22 -8.44 -26.22
N GLU A 279 -20.36 -7.52 -26.64
CA GLU A 279 -20.40 -6.94 -27.99
C GLU A 279 -20.11 -7.99 -29.07
N ALA A 280 -19.08 -8.83 -28.87
CA ALA A 280 -18.77 -9.92 -29.79
C ALA A 280 -19.91 -10.95 -29.90
N ALA A 281 -20.53 -11.33 -28.78
CA ALA A 281 -21.68 -12.24 -28.77
C ALA A 281 -22.91 -11.62 -29.45
N SER A 282 -23.15 -10.32 -29.24
CA SER A 282 -24.25 -9.59 -29.90
C SER A 282 -24.03 -9.45 -31.40
N CYS A 283 -22.80 -9.27 -31.86
CA CYS A 283 -22.47 -9.25 -33.29
C CYS A 283 -22.62 -10.65 -33.90
N ALA A 284 -22.21 -11.71 -33.20
CA ALA A 284 -22.37 -13.08 -33.68
C ALA A 284 -23.85 -13.50 -33.80
N SER A 285 -24.72 -13.04 -32.89
CA SER A 285 -26.17 -13.33 -32.97
C SER A 285 -26.91 -12.55 -34.06
N LEU A 286 -26.28 -11.53 -34.67
CA LEU A 286 -26.87 -10.76 -35.77
C LEU A 286 -26.50 -11.33 -37.15
N VAL A 287 -25.58 -12.30 -37.21
CA VAL A 287 -25.04 -12.88 -38.46
C VAL A 287 -25.52 -14.33 -38.68
N GLY A 288 -26.25 -14.92 -37.74
CA GLY A 288 -26.86 -16.26 -37.85
C GLY A 288 -28.38 -16.19 -37.90
#